data_AF-A0A6I2GYM6-F1
#
_entry.id   AF-A0A6I2GYM6-F1
#
_cell.length_a   1.000
_cell.length_b   1.000
_cell.length_c   1.000
_cell.angle_alpha   90.00
_cell.angle_beta   90.00
_cell.angle_gamma   90.00
#
_symmetry.space_group_name_H-M   'P 1'
#
loop_
_entity.id
_entity.type
_entity.pdbx_description
1 polymer ?
#
loop_
_entity_poly.entity_id
_entity_poly.type
_entity_poly.pdbx_seq_one_letter_code
_entity_poly.pdbx_strand_id
1 'polypeptide(L)'
;MAEHRASLEGRWYVRRVSGLLPPGVTKRIGVGSGWTLLLGLPVAPFRVLGAQGAPSADRVLRYRVLPIRDELSPRADGSWEGRGLLLGLEFCRFRLEPR
;
A
#
# COMPACT_ATOMS: atom_id res chain seq x y z
N MET A 1 24.35 2.10 13.56
CA MET A 1 23.17 2.75 12.96
C MET A 1 22.43 1.68 12.18
N ALA A 2 21.45 1.00 12.77
CA ALA A 2 20.73 -0.06 12.08
C ALA A 2 19.78 0.58 11.07
N GLU A 3 20.01 0.36 9.77
CA GLU A 3 19.04 0.65 8.73
C GLU A 3 17.78 -0.16 9.02
N HIS A 4 16.72 0.53 9.48
CA HIS A 4 15.40 -0.07 9.61
C HIS A 4 14.90 -0.33 8.19
N ARG A 5 15.11 -1.54 7.68
CA ARG A 5 14.41 -2.01 6.48
C ARG A 5 12.93 -2.03 6.82
N ALA A 6 12.21 -0.95 6.49
CA ALA A 6 10.76 -0.94 6.61
C ALA A 6 10.22 -2.06 5.72
N SER A 7 9.82 -3.19 6.34
CA SER A 7 9.14 -4.23 5.59
C SER A 7 7.71 -3.77 5.31
N LEU A 8 7.24 -3.99 4.08
CA LEU A 8 5.86 -3.74 3.68
C LEU A 8 4.93 -4.90 4.10
N GLU A 9 5.49 -6.06 4.46
CA GLU A 9 4.69 -7.20 4.91
C GLU A 9 3.98 -6.89 6.23
N GLY A 10 2.75 -7.36 6.36
CA GLY A 10 1.95 -7.17 7.57
C GLY A 10 0.52 -6.76 7.30
N ARG A 11 -0.12 -6.21 8.33
CA ARG A 11 -1.47 -5.67 8.29
C ARG A 11 -1.39 -4.15 8.42
N TRP A 12 -2.21 -3.47 7.64
CA TRP A 12 -2.17 -2.02 7.53
C TRP A 12 -3.57 -1.43 7.62
N TYR A 13 -3.71 -0.39 8.44
CA TYR A 13 -4.81 0.55 8.32
C TYR A 13 -4.53 1.49 7.14
N VAL A 14 -5.53 1.72 6.29
CA VAL A 14 -5.41 2.69 5.20
C VAL A 14 -6.09 3.98 5.63
N ARG A 15 -5.29 4.93 6.11
CA ARG A 15 -5.76 6.25 6.48
C ARG A 15 -5.83 7.13 5.24
N ARG A 16 -7.03 7.61 4.91
CA ARG A 16 -7.22 8.59 3.84
C ARG A 16 -6.53 9.91 4.20
N VAL A 17 -5.75 10.44 3.26
CA VAL A 17 -5.18 11.79 3.33
C VAL A 17 -5.99 12.73 2.45
N SER A 18 -6.27 12.35 1.20
CA SER A 18 -7.11 13.12 0.27
C SER A 18 -7.70 12.25 -0.85
N GLY A 19 -8.62 12.81 -1.64
CA GLY A 19 -9.23 12.14 -2.80
C GLY A 19 -10.24 11.04 -2.44
N LEU A 20 -10.49 10.11 -3.35
CA LEU A 20 -11.55 9.10 -3.21
C LEU A 20 -11.00 7.80 -2.58
N LEU A 21 -11.31 7.59 -1.30
CA LEU A 21 -11.06 6.32 -0.62
C LEU A 21 -12.20 6.08 0.39
N PRO A 22 -12.91 4.93 0.33
CA PRO A 22 -13.97 4.63 1.29
C PRO A 22 -13.41 4.42 2.71
N PRO A 23 -14.23 4.61 3.76
CA PRO A 23 -13.83 4.32 5.13
C PRO A 23 -13.65 2.81 5.36
N GLY A 24 -12.87 2.45 6.39
CA GLY A 24 -12.71 1.06 6.80
C GLY A 24 -11.85 0.19 5.88
N VAL A 25 -11.05 0.82 5.00
CA VAL A 25 -10.10 0.12 4.14
C VAL A 25 -8.89 -0.31 4.96
N THR A 26 -8.52 -1.57 4.82
CA THR A 26 -7.28 -2.15 5.37
C THR A 26 -6.56 -2.94 4.29
N LYS A 27 -5.28 -3.26 4.51
CA LYS A 27 -4.53 -4.14 3.63
C LYS A 27 -3.88 -5.27 4.43
N ARG A 28 -3.80 -6.44 3.81
CA ARG A 28 -2.97 -7.56 4.27
C ARG A 28 -1.95 -7.84 3.19
N ILE A 29 -0.67 -7.65 3.51
CA ILE A 29 0.44 -7.76 2.58
C ILE A 29 1.36 -8.89 3.03
N GLY A 30 1.61 -9.86 2.14
CA GLY A 30 2.63 -10.87 2.32
C GLY A 30 3.76 -10.69 1.30
N VAL A 31 4.61 -11.70 1.18
CA VAL A 31 5.73 -11.66 0.23
C VAL A 31 5.20 -11.60 -1.21
N GLY A 32 5.47 -10.49 -1.89
CA GLY A 32 5.14 -10.30 -3.32
C GLY A 32 3.66 -10.12 -3.68
N SER A 33 2.74 -10.24 -2.73
CA SER A 33 1.30 -10.08 -2.99
C SER A 33 0.48 -9.74 -1.75
N GLY A 34 -0.76 -9.32 -1.95
CA GLY A 34 -1.65 -9.00 -0.85
C GLY A 34 -3.09 -8.77 -1.29
N TRP A 35 -3.88 -8.33 -0.32
CA TRP A 35 -5.30 -8.03 -0.48
C TRP A 35 -5.61 -6.67 0.14
N THR A 36 -6.47 -5.92 -0.55
CA THR A 36 -7.22 -4.82 0.05
C THR A 36 -8.52 -5.41 0.62
N LEU A 37 -8.82 -5.01 1.85
CA LEU A 37 -9.98 -5.46 2.59
C LEU A 37 -10.86 -4.24 2.87
N LEU A 38 -12.16 -4.37 2.64
CA LEU A 38 -13.16 -3.38 3.02
C LEU A 38 -13.94 -3.92 4.21
N LEU A 39 -13.90 -3.20 5.34
CA LEU A 39 -14.52 -3.62 6.59
C LEU A 39 -14.08 -5.05 7.03
N GLY A 40 -12.84 -5.42 6.72
CA GLY A 40 -12.27 -6.73 7.04
C GLY A 40 -12.59 -7.84 6.03
N LEU A 41 -13.38 -7.59 4.99
CA LEU A 41 -13.66 -8.55 3.92
C LEU A 41 -12.70 -8.33 2.74
N PRO A 42 -12.03 -9.39 2.21
CA PRO A 42 -11.14 -9.27 1.07
C PRO A 42 -11.91 -8.90 -0.21
N VAL A 43 -11.59 -7.76 -0.83
CA VAL A 43 -12.31 -7.27 -2.02
C VAL A 43 -11.45 -7.15 -3.26
N ALA A 44 -10.14 -6.94 -3.11
CA ALA A 44 -9.28 -6.69 -4.26
C ALA A 44 -7.86 -7.24 -4.04
N PRO A 45 -7.46 -8.32 -4.75
CA PRO A 45 -6.11 -8.84 -4.68
C PRO A 45 -5.14 -8.00 -5.52
N PHE A 46 -3.89 -7.88 -5.05
CA PHE A 46 -2.82 -7.19 -5.76
C PHE A 46 -1.49 -7.96 -5.71
N ARG A 47 -0.57 -7.62 -6.63
CA ARG A 47 0.84 -8.00 -6.56
C ARG A 47 1.66 -6.83 -6.03
N VAL A 48 2.72 -7.12 -5.29
CA VAL A 48 3.71 -6.12 -4.85
C VAL A 48 4.86 -6.15 -5.83
N LEU A 49 5.24 -4.99 -6.37
CA LEU A 49 6.37 -4.81 -7.27
C LEU A 49 7.41 -3.90 -6.61
N GLY A 50 8.69 -4.14 -6.91
CA GLY A 50 9.85 -3.43 -6.33
C GLY A 50 10.86 -4.38 -5.69
N ALA A 51 12.15 -4.01 -5.72
CA ALA A 51 13.24 -4.87 -5.23
C ALA A 51 13.30 -4.90 -3.70
N GLN A 52 13.27 -6.10 -3.12
CA GLN A 52 13.54 -6.28 -1.69
C GLN A 52 14.98 -5.86 -1.37
N GLY A 53 15.15 -5.04 -0.33
CA GLY A 53 16.47 -4.71 0.21
C GLY A 53 17.19 -3.47 -0.34
N ALA A 54 16.56 -2.71 -1.23
CA ALA A 54 17.08 -1.40 -1.65
C ALA A 54 16.63 -0.27 -0.69
N PRO A 55 17.54 0.62 -0.26
CA PRO A 55 17.34 1.54 0.87
C PRO A 55 16.33 2.67 0.65
N SER A 56 15.89 2.93 -0.60
CA SER A 56 14.88 3.94 -0.93
C SER A 56 13.74 3.40 -1.81
N ALA A 57 13.51 2.08 -1.79
CA ALA A 57 12.76 1.46 -2.88
C ALA A 57 11.25 1.60 -2.68
N ASP A 58 10.68 2.56 -3.40
CA ASP A 58 9.25 2.65 -3.61
C ASP A 58 8.67 1.27 -4.00
N ARG A 59 7.43 1.05 -3.60
CA ARG A 59 6.69 -0.19 -3.85
C ARG A 59 5.47 0.13 -4.67
N VAL A 60 5.10 -0.78 -5.57
CA VAL A 60 3.87 -0.65 -6.35
C VAL A 60 2.94 -1.82 -6.04
N LEU A 61 1.73 -1.52 -5.58
CA LEU A 61 0.66 -2.50 -5.48
C LEU A 61 -0.15 -2.48 -6.77
N ARG A 62 0.01 -3.50 -7.61
CA ARG A 62 -0.74 -3.62 -8.87
C ARG A 62 -1.95 -4.53 -8.66
N TYR A 63 -3.15 -3.95 -8.71
CA TYR A 63 -4.39 -4.71 -8.53
C TYR A 63 -4.62 -5.63 -9.73
N ARG A 64 -5.17 -6.83 -9.46
CA ARG A 64 -5.37 -7.85 -10.49
C ARG A 64 -6.67 -7.68 -11.27
N VAL A 65 -7.69 -7.13 -10.62
CA VAL A 65 -9.07 -7.06 -11.16
C VAL A 65 -9.51 -5.63 -11.50
N LEU A 66 -8.77 -4.63 -11.03
CA LEU A 66 -9.04 -3.21 -11.29
C LEU A 66 -7.83 -2.60 -12.00
N PRO A 67 -8.03 -1.62 -12.90
CA PRO A 67 -6.94 -0.86 -13.52
C PRO A 67 -6.35 0.17 -12.54
N ILE A 68 -6.10 -0.27 -11.30
CA ILE A 68 -5.59 0.52 -10.20
C ILE A 68 -4.17 0.05 -9.88
N ARG A 69 -3.29 1.02 -9.62
CA ARG A 69 -2.03 0.78 -8.94
C ARG A 69 -1.87 1.76 -7.79
N ASP A 70 -1.32 1.28 -6.69
CA ASP A 70 -0.89 2.16 -5.60
C ASP A 70 0.64 2.27 -5.63
N GLU A 71 1.16 3.49 -5.66
CA GLU A 71 2.59 3.76 -5.49
C GLU A 71 2.83 4.13 -4.02
N LEU A 72 3.83 3.51 -3.40
CA LEU A 72 4.11 3.61 -1.97
C LEU A 72 5.56 4.01 -1.72
N SER A 73 5.77 4.97 -0.83
CA SER A 73 7.09 5.40 -0.35
C SER A 73 7.21 5.16 1.15
N PRO A 74 8.33 4.58 1.62
CA PRO A 74 8.52 4.30 3.04
C PRO A 74 8.72 5.59 3.83
N ARG A 75 8.27 5.60 5.08
CA ARG A 75 8.55 6.68 6.05
C ARG A 75 9.36 6.15 7.23
N ALA A 76 10.08 7.07 7.89
CA ALA A 76 10.96 6.75 9.02
C ALA A 76 10.23 6.15 10.24
N ASP A 77 8.92 6.39 10.36
CA ASP A 77 8.09 5.87 11.45
C ASP A 77 7.48 4.49 11.18
N GLY A 78 7.95 3.81 10.12
CA GLY A 78 7.45 2.49 9.72
C GLY A 78 6.11 2.52 8.98
N SER A 79 5.52 3.71 8.78
CA SER A 79 4.37 3.88 7.88
C SER A 79 4.80 3.98 6.42
N TRP A 80 3.83 3.91 5.52
CA TRP A 80 4.05 4.20 4.10
C TRP A 80 3.13 5.32 3.64
N GLU A 81 3.69 6.24 2.88
CA GLU A 81 2.90 7.20 2.11
C GLU A 81 2.45 6.53 0.81
N GLY A 82 1.20 6.75 0.41
CA GLY A 82 0.63 6.09 -0.76
C GLY A 82 -0.19 7.02 -1.64
N ARG A 83 -0.13 6.79 -2.94
CA ARG A 83 -1.01 7.41 -3.92
C ARG A 83 -1.66 6.36 -4.81
N GLY A 84 -2.98 6.44 -4.95
CA GLY A 84 -3.78 5.56 -5.78
C GLY A 84 -3.93 6.15 -7.18
N LEU A 85 -3.59 5.37 -8.19
CA LEU A 85 -3.69 5.73 -9.60
C LEU A 85 -4.71 4.82 -10.30
N LEU A 86 -5.72 5.41 -10.92
CA LEU A 86 -6.69 4.72 -11.78
C LEU A 86 -6.34 5.05 -13.23
N LEU A 87 -5.96 4.06 -14.02
CA LEU A 87 -5.48 4.26 -15.40
C LEU A 87 -4.34 5.31 -15.49
N GLY A 88 -3.51 5.41 -14.44
CA GLY A 88 -2.40 6.38 -14.35
C GLY A 88 -2.78 7.77 -13.81
N LEU A 89 -4.07 8.04 -13.58
CA LEU A 89 -4.55 9.29 -12.98
C LEU A 89 -4.66 9.14 -11.46
N GLU A 90 -4.08 10.08 -10.72
CA GLU A 90 -4.17 10.11 -9.26
C GLU A 90 -5.61 10.42 -8.81
N PHE A 91 -6.20 9.49 -8.07
CA PHE A 91 -7.57 9.63 -7.53
C PHE A 91 -7.59 9.72 -6.01
N CYS A 92 -6.56 9.26 -5.31
CA CYS A 92 -6.44 9.42 -3.86
C CYS A 92 -5.00 9.45 -3.36
N ARG A 93 -4.83 10.04 -2.16
CA ARG A 93 -3.65 9.89 -1.32
C ARG A 93 -4.03 9.28 0.00
N PHE A 94 -3.17 8.43 0.52
CA PHE A 94 -3.40 7.71 1.76
C PHE A 94 -2.09 7.43 2.49
N ARG A 95 -2.24 6.94 3.71
CA ARG A 95 -1.14 6.44 4.52
C ARG A 95 -1.45 5.01 4.94
N LEU A 96 -0.45 4.13 4.85
CA LEU A 96 -0.50 2.83 5.50
C LEU A 96 0.08 2.98 6.89
N GLU A 97 -0.78 2.83 7.89
CA GLU A 97 -0.40 2.85 9.31
C GLU A 97 -0.38 1.39 9.81
N PRO A 98 0.66 0.96 10.56
CA PRO A 98 0.71 -0.39 11.12
C PRO A 98 -0.55 -0.71 11.92
N ARG A 99 -1.10 -1.91 11.72
CA ARG A 99 -2.26 -2.44 12.46
C ARG A 99 -1.87 -3.45 13.52
#